data_AF-A0A3S1GZ79-F1
#
_entry.id   AF-A0A3S1GZ79-F1
#
_cell.length_a   1.000
_cell.length_b   1.000
_cell.length_c   1.000
_cell.angle_alpha   90.00
_cell.angle_beta   90.00
_cell.angle_gamma   90.00
#
_symmetry.space_group_name_H-M   'P 1'
#
loop_
_entity.id
_entity.type
_entity.pdbx_description
1 polymer ?
#
loop_
_entity_poly.entity_id
_entity_poly.type
_entity_poly.pdbx_seq_one_letter_code
_entity_poly.pdbx_strand_id
1 'polypeptide(L)'
;MMHRIPGMLVLPEPDALTTLGFLYKNKQIQANEYNQLLASCVRLLCKPDDRYSAVFVKTRPCVTSLMEDIMKAFPRFRYLFMYRNSSKSVMSSLSLLYQDKAPMALCFIMDSNIVSTILPFVRYYFYYYNVFLNEKTNTGINGKKLSTTGILTAAWAASVAQTAELRYRGYNVGSILYEDFMNNPRRSLSVLLQVLDIRSEHLAGAAEALKVDFNKGVSHELFMDARRAMSTENRLEADNILKAYGLSKLGERYEISGLLKLA
;
A
#
# COMPACT_ATOMS: atom_id res chain seq x y z
N MET A 1 8.90 -0.19 14.06
CA MET A 1 10.03 -1.08 13.69
C MET A 1 11.27 -0.34 13.14
N MET A 2 11.30 0.12 11.88
CA MET A 2 12.54 0.66 11.25
C MET A 2 13.13 1.89 11.95
N HIS A 3 12.30 2.69 12.63
CA HIS A 3 12.73 3.90 13.35
C HIS A 3 13.61 3.61 14.58
N ARG A 4 13.70 2.34 15.01
CA ARG A 4 14.59 1.92 16.13
C ARG A 4 15.96 1.43 15.67
N ILE A 5 16.21 1.38 14.36
CA ILE A 5 17.52 1.00 13.82
C ILE A 5 18.42 2.23 13.91
N PRO A 6 19.57 2.16 14.61
CA PRO A 6 20.53 3.27 14.69
C PRO A 6 20.96 3.73 13.29
N GLY A 7 21.01 5.05 13.08
CA GLY A 7 21.40 5.65 11.80
C GLY A 7 20.36 5.53 10.69
N MET A 8 19.11 5.12 10.98
CA MET A 8 18.02 5.07 10.01
C MET A 8 17.07 6.27 10.18
N LEU A 9 16.96 7.12 9.16
CA LEU A 9 15.88 8.11 9.06
C LEU A 9 14.65 7.45 8.45
N VAL A 10 13.49 7.54 9.10
CA VAL A 10 12.22 7.05 8.54
C VAL A 10 11.32 8.22 8.19
N LEU A 11 10.96 8.34 6.91
CA LEU A 11 10.07 9.38 6.41
C LEU A 11 8.67 8.79 6.16
N PRO A 12 7.65 9.24 6.89
CA PRO A 12 6.28 8.78 6.70
C PRO A 12 5.60 9.54 5.57
N GLU A 13 5.16 8.79 4.56
CA GLU A 13 4.19 9.16 3.52
C GLU A 13 4.41 10.55 2.92
N PRO A 14 5.58 10.82 2.30
CA PRO A 14 5.85 12.13 1.73
C PRO A 14 4.88 12.43 0.58
N ASP A 15 4.03 13.44 0.76
CA ASP A 15 3.00 13.81 -0.20
C ASP A 15 3.56 14.29 -1.55
N ALA A 16 4.82 14.73 -1.58
CA ALA A 16 5.50 15.14 -2.80
C ALA A 16 5.50 14.04 -3.88
N LEU A 17 5.73 12.78 -3.51
CA LEU A 17 5.72 11.65 -4.47
C LEU A 17 4.31 11.43 -5.04
N THR A 18 3.31 11.45 -4.16
CA THR A 18 1.91 11.26 -4.53
C THR A 18 1.43 12.37 -5.45
N THR A 19 1.70 13.63 -5.08
CA THR A 19 1.34 14.83 -5.84
C THR A 19 1.98 14.81 -7.21
N LEU A 20 3.28 14.51 -7.29
CA LEU A 20 3.99 14.45 -8.56
C LEU A 20 3.41 13.37 -9.49
N GLY A 21 3.08 12.20 -8.95
CA GLY A 21 2.40 11.14 -9.68
C GLY A 21 1.06 11.61 -10.26
N PHE A 22 0.27 12.37 -9.47
CA PHE A 22 -1.00 12.92 -9.93
C PHE A 22 -0.82 13.95 -11.04
N LEU A 23 0.10 14.91 -10.87
CA LEU A 23 0.41 15.92 -11.90
C LEU A 23 0.79 15.25 -13.22
N TYR A 24 1.66 14.23 -13.18
CA TYR A 24 2.09 13.52 -14.36
C TYR A 24 0.96 12.71 -15.00
N LYS A 25 0.22 11.92 -14.23
CA LYS A 25 -0.87 11.08 -14.76
C LYS A 25 -2.04 11.91 -15.32
N ASN A 26 -2.27 13.10 -14.78
CA ASN A 26 -3.22 14.10 -15.31
C ASN A 26 -2.69 14.87 -16.52
N LYS A 27 -1.45 14.63 -16.96
CA LYS A 27 -0.78 15.39 -18.04
C LYS A 27 -0.64 16.89 -17.74
N GLN A 28 -0.57 17.26 -16.46
CA GLN A 28 -0.30 18.65 -16.04
C GLN A 28 1.19 19.01 -16.15
N ILE A 29 2.06 18.00 -16.19
CA ILE A 29 3.49 18.14 -16.46
C ILE A 29 3.92 17.14 -17.54
N GLN A 30 4.97 17.46 -18.29
CA GLN A 30 5.47 16.60 -19.36
C GLN A 30 6.38 15.47 -18.82
N ALA A 31 6.60 14.42 -19.59
CA ALA A 31 7.42 13.27 -19.16
C ALA A 31 8.86 13.66 -18.79
N ASN A 32 9.50 14.56 -19.55
CA ASN A 32 10.86 15.02 -19.26
C ASN A 32 10.92 15.78 -17.92
N GLU A 33 9.96 16.67 -17.70
CA GLU A 33 9.82 17.43 -16.46
C GLU A 33 9.53 16.50 -15.27
N TYR A 34 8.60 15.57 -15.42
CA TYR A 34 8.29 14.55 -14.42
C TYR A 34 9.53 13.76 -14.00
N ASN A 35 10.33 13.27 -14.95
CA ASN A 35 11.54 12.51 -14.64
C ASN A 35 12.56 13.34 -13.85
N GLN A 36 12.74 14.61 -14.20
CA GLN A 36 13.64 15.53 -13.48
C GLN A 36 13.12 15.86 -12.08
N LEU A 37 11.83 16.14 -11.95
CA LEU A 37 11.18 16.44 -10.67
C LEU A 37 11.17 15.22 -9.75
N LEU A 38 10.93 14.02 -10.26
CA LEU A 38 10.92 12.78 -9.48
C LEU A 38 12.32 12.50 -8.92
N ALA A 39 13.34 12.59 -9.77
CA ALA A 39 14.72 12.42 -9.35
C ALA A 39 15.12 13.46 -8.30
N SER A 40 14.73 14.73 -8.48
CA SER A 40 15.03 15.80 -7.53
C SER A 40 14.30 15.61 -6.20
N CYS A 41 13.03 15.21 -6.25
CA CYS A 41 12.22 14.91 -5.07
C CYS A 41 12.86 13.77 -4.25
N VAL A 42 13.24 12.67 -4.89
CA VAL A 42 13.89 11.54 -4.18
C VAL A 42 15.25 11.95 -3.61
N ARG A 43 16.06 12.74 -4.33
CA ARG A 43 17.34 13.27 -3.82
C ARG A 43 17.16 14.17 -2.61
N LEU A 44 16.12 15.01 -2.59
CA LEU A 44 15.81 15.88 -1.45
C LEU A 44 15.33 15.08 -0.24
N LEU A 45 14.44 14.10 -0.46
CA LEU A 45 13.97 13.20 0.61
C LEU A 45 15.11 12.36 1.18
N CYS A 46 16.06 11.95 0.34
CA CYS A 46 17.20 11.11 0.72
C CYS A 46 18.51 11.90 0.81
N LYS A 47 18.45 13.21 1.12
CA LYS A 47 19.64 14.06 1.19
C LYS A 47 20.63 13.48 2.22
N PRO A 48 21.93 13.38 1.90
CA PRO A 48 22.95 12.95 2.85
C PRO A 48 23.00 13.87 4.08
N ASP A 49 23.18 13.28 5.25
CA ASP A 49 23.26 13.96 6.53
C ASP A 49 24.08 13.10 7.51
N ASP A 50 24.96 13.72 8.29
CA ASP A 50 25.87 13.00 9.19
C ASP A 50 25.14 12.25 10.32
N ARG A 51 23.86 12.58 10.58
CA ARG A 51 23.04 11.95 11.63
C ARG A 51 22.49 10.58 11.25
N TYR A 52 22.46 10.23 9.97
CA TYR A 52 21.91 8.95 9.50
C TYR A 52 22.68 8.39 8.30
N SER A 53 22.84 7.07 8.28
CA SER A 53 23.49 6.33 7.20
C SER A 53 22.51 5.81 6.15
N ALA A 54 21.21 5.77 6.46
CA ALA A 54 20.19 5.26 5.57
C ALA A 54 18.86 6.01 5.73
N VAL A 55 18.08 6.08 4.65
CA VAL A 55 16.74 6.68 4.63
C VAL A 55 15.73 5.63 4.19
N PHE A 56 14.70 5.42 5.01
CA PHE A 56 13.56 4.56 4.74
C PHE A 56 12.33 5.43 4.46
N VAL A 57 11.87 5.45 3.21
CA VAL A 57 10.68 6.21 2.83
C VAL A 57 9.48 5.27 2.84
N LYS A 58 8.56 5.44 3.81
CA LYS A 58 7.27 4.76 3.79
C LYS A 58 6.35 5.52 2.85
N THR A 59 6.02 4.96 1.70
CA THR A 59 5.15 5.64 0.74
C THR A 59 3.68 5.28 0.94
N ARG A 60 2.77 6.08 0.36
CA ARG A 60 1.33 5.76 0.33
C ARG A 60 1.08 4.55 -0.58
N PRO A 61 0.08 3.70 -0.31
CA PRO A 61 -0.21 2.54 -1.16
C PRO A 61 -0.48 2.88 -2.63
N CYS A 62 -1.02 4.07 -2.91
CA CYS A 62 -1.35 4.54 -4.25
C CYS A 62 -0.13 4.84 -5.13
N VAL A 63 1.10 4.90 -4.60
CA VAL A 63 2.29 5.26 -5.41
C VAL A 63 3.14 4.07 -5.87
N THR A 64 2.60 2.85 -5.82
CA THR A 64 3.31 1.63 -6.25
C THR A 64 3.78 1.71 -7.71
N SER A 65 3.00 2.32 -8.60
CA SER A 65 3.36 2.49 -10.01
C SER A 65 4.60 3.37 -10.21
N LEU A 66 4.81 4.38 -9.35
CA LEU A 66 5.98 5.27 -9.42
C LEU A 66 7.28 4.56 -9.05
N MET A 67 7.22 3.41 -8.38
CA MET A 67 8.42 2.68 -7.96
C MET A 67 9.26 2.24 -9.15
N GLU A 68 8.64 1.98 -10.31
CA GLU A 68 9.39 1.66 -11.53
C GLU A 68 10.33 2.80 -11.93
N ASP A 69 9.79 4.02 -11.98
CA ASP A 69 10.54 5.21 -12.39
C ASP A 69 11.62 5.57 -11.37
N ILE A 70 11.32 5.41 -10.07
CA ILE A 70 12.31 5.61 -9.00
C ILE A 70 13.45 4.59 -9.14
N MET A 71 13.16 3.30 -9.36
CA MET A 71 14.19 2.27 -9.49
C MET A 71 15.04 2.46 -10.75
N LYS A 72 14.46 2.95 -11.86
CA LYS A 72 15.21 3.33 -13.07
C LYS A 72 16.15 4.50 -12.79
N ALA A 73 15.69 5.53 -12.09
CA ALA A 73 16.50 6.70 -11.75
C ALA A 73 17.56 6.41 -10.67
N PHE A 74 17.30 5.45 -9.78
CA PHE A 74 18.16 5.09 -8.65
C PHE A 74 18.34 3.57 -8.54
N PRO A 75 19.28 2.95 -9.27
CA PRO A 75 19.45 1.48 -9.28
C PRO A 75 19.81 0.85 -7.93
N ARG A 76 20.32 1.65 -6.98
CA ARG A 76 20.60 1.23 -5.60
C ARG A 76 19.36 1.25 -4.71
N PHE A 77 18.23 1.80 -5.18
CA PHE A 77 16.97 1.80 -4.45
C PHE A 77 16.50 0.35 -4.22
N ARG A 78 15.90 0.11 -3.06
CA ARG A 78 15.32 -1.18 -2.67
C ARG A 78 13.86 -0.94 -2.34
N TYR A 79 12.95 -1.61 -3.06
CA TYR A 79 11.53 -1.48 -2.80
C TYR A 79 11.03 -2.64 -1.95
N LEU A 80 10.43 -2.33 -0.80
CA LEU A 80 9.78 -3.31 0.05
C LEU A 80 8.27 -3.13 -0.04
N PHE A 81 7.57 -4.17 -0.45
CA PHE A 81 6.12 -4.19 -0.53
C PHE A 81 5.54 -5.13 0.53
N MET A 82 5.05 -4.53 1.61
CA MET A 82 4.30 -5.27 2.62
C MET A 82 2.82 -5.28 2.24
N TYR A 83 2.23 -6.47 2.18
CA TYR A 83 0.81 -6.63 1.89
C TYR A 83 0.21 -7.72 2.79
N ARG A 84 -1.11 -7.74 2.88
CA ARG A 84 -1.88 -8.67 3.71
C ARG A 84 -2.94 -9.33 2.85
N ASN A 85 -3.49 -10.46 3.31
CA ASN A 85 -4.67 -11.05 2.70
C ASN A 85 -5.75 -9.99 2.35
N SER A 86 -6.36 -10.11 1.17
CA SER A 86 -7.28 -9.10 0.62
C SER A 86 -8.47 -8.85 1.53
N SER A 87 -9.13 -9.90 2.03
CA SER A 87 -10.26 -9.77 2.95
C SER A 87 -9.86 -9.04 4.24
N LYS A 88 -8.75 -9.43 4.87
CA LYS A 88 -8.28 -8.79 6.10
C LYS A 88 -7.85 -7.34 5.89
N SER A 89 -7.29 -7.01 4.73
CA SER A 89 -6.89 -5.65 4.37
C SER A 89 -8.12 -4.75 4.20
N VAL A 90 -9.09 -5.19 3.39
CA VAL A 90 -10.32 -4.44 3.12
C VAL A 90 -11.13 -4.25 4.40
N MET A 91 -11.30 -5.30 5.21
CA MET A 91 -12.02 -5.19 6.49
C MET A 91 -11.30 -4.27 7.48
N SER A 92 -9.97 -4.29 7.53
CA SER A 92 -9.20 -3.37 8.37
C SER A 92 -9.42 -1.92 7.95
N SER A 93 -9.40 -1.62 6.65
CA SER A 93 -9.65 -0.28 6.12
C SER A 93 -11.09 0.18 6.37
N LEU A 94 -12.08 -0.70 6.17
CA LEU A 94 -13.48 -0.42 6.49
C LEU A 94 -13.67 -0.10 7.98
N SER A 95 -13.07 -0.90 8.87
CA SER A 95 -13.12 -0.67 10.31
C SER A 95 -12.59 0.73 10.67
N LEU A 96 -11.46 1.16 10.10
CA LEU A 96 -10.93 2.50 10.31
C LEU A 96 -11.88 3.61 9.83
N LEU A 97 -12.53 3.43 8.68
CA LEU A 97 -13.51 4.40 8.17
C LEU A 97 -14.78 4.46 9.04
N TYR A 98 -15.16 3.36 9.68
CA TYR A 98 -16.33 3.32 10.56
C TYR A 98 -16.06 3.76 12.00
N GLN A 99 -14.80 4.00 12.38
CA GLN A 99 -14.47 4.51 13.72
C GLN A 99 -14.81 6.00 13.90
N ASP A 100 -14.79 6.78 12.83
CA ASP A 100 -15.10 8.21 12.84
C ASP A 100 -16.41 8.48 12.09
N LYS A 101 -17.24 9.38 12.62
CA LYS A 101 -18.53 9.77 12.06
C LYS A 101 -18.38 10.40 10.68
N ALA A 102 -17.32 11.19 10.45
CA ALA A 102 -17.14 11.86 9.17
C ALA A 102 -16.82 10.89 8.02
N PRO A 103 -15.82 9.99 8.13
CA PRO A 103 -15.59 8.95 7.13
C PRO A 103 -16.75 7.95 7.02
N MET A 104 -17.45 7.63 8.12
CA MET A 104 -18.66 6.81 8.06
C MET A 104 -19.76 7.46 7.19
N ALA A 105 -19.97 8.77 7.31
CA ALA A 105 -20.92 9.49 6.47
C ALA A 105 -20.51 9.47 4.99
N LEU A 106 -19.20 9.56 4.70
CA LEU A 106 -18.67 9.42 3.35
C LEU A 106 -18.91 8.00 2.80
N CYS A 107 -18.70 6.95 3.61
CA CYS A 107 -19.05 5.58 3.23
C CYS A 107 -20.54 5.44 2.92
N PHE A 108 -21.42 6.02 3.74
CA PHE A 108 -22.86 6.01 3.47
C PHE A 108 -23.21 6.69 2.14
N ILE A 109 -22.59 7.84 1.83
CA ILE A 109 -22.77 8.54 0.55
C ILE A 109 -22.30 7.66 -0.62
N MET A 110 -21.15 7.00 -0.47
CA MET A 110 -20.58 6.13 -1.50
C MET A 110 -21.36 4.83 -1.68
N ASP A 111 -21.91 4.25 -0.62
CA ASP A 111 -22.58 2.95 -0.69
C ASP A 111 -24.06 3.09 -1.07
N SER A 112 -24.68 4.25 -0.84
CA SER A 112 -26.06 4.52 -1.26
C SER A 112 -26.17 4.83 -2.76
N ASN A 113 -26.93 4.02 -3.50
CA ASN A 113 -27.18 4.24 -4.94
C ASN A 113 -27.87 5.58 -5.24
N ILE A 114 -28.78 6.02 -4.37
CA ILE A 114 -29.51 7.27 -4.52
C ILE A 114 -28.58 8.46 -4.25
N VAL A 115 -27.90 8.45 -3.09
CA VAL A 115 -27.09 9.60 -2.66
C VAL A 115 -25.87 9.77 -3.55
N SER A 116 -25.22 8.67 -3.95
CA SER A 116 -24.09 8.70 -4.87
C SER A 116 -24.45 9.20 -6.28
N THR A 117 -25.72 9.10 -6.68
CA THR A 117 -26.19 9.69 -7.95
C THR A 117 -26.29 11.21 -7.84
N ILE A 118 -26.65 11.73 -6.65
CA ILE A 118 -26.70 13.18 -6.36
C ILE A 118 -25.29 13.75 -6.14
N LEU A 119 -24.42 13.00 -5.46
CA LEU A 119 -23.05 13.39 -5.12
C LEU A 119 -22.00 12.47 -5.77
N PRO A 120 -21.95 12.35 -7.10
CA PRO A 120 -21.10 11.37 -7.79
C PRO A 120 -19.60 11.67 -7.63
N PHE A 121 -19.25 12.92 -7.30
CA PHE A 121 -17.87 13.33 -7.09
C PHE A 121 -17.24 12.65 -5.87
N VAL A 122 -18.01 12.19 -4.88
CA VAL A 122 -17.44 11.56 -3.67
C VAL A 122 -16.79 10.22 -4.02
N ARG A 123 -17.52 9.33 -4.73
CA ARG A 123 -16.95 8.06 -5.23
C ARG A 123 -15.76 8.31 -6.15
N TYR A 124 -15.91 9.25 -7.08
CA TYR A 124 -14.84 9.59 -8.01
C TYR A 124 -13.59 10.07 -7.27
N TYR A 125 -13.72 10.97 -6.31
CA TYR A 125 -12.60 11.49 -5.53
C TYR A 125 -11.92 10.39 -4.70
N PHE A 126 -12.68 9.53 -4.04
CA PHE A 126 -12.12 8.40 -3.28
C PHE A 126 -11.39 7.39 -4.18
N TYR A 127 -11.99 7.03 -5.31
CA TYR A 127 -11.35 6.17 -6.30
C TYR A 127 -10.09 6.83 -6.86
N TYR A 128 -10.19 8.12 -7.19
CA TYR A 128 -9.09 8.91 -7.71
C TYR A 128 -7.90 8.93 -6.74
N TYR A 129 -8.16 9.19 -5.46
CA TYR A 129 -7.10 9.27 -4.46
C TYR A 129 -6.42 7.91 -4.19
N ASN A 130 -7.19 6.82 -4.18
CA ASN A 130 -6.67 5.51 -3.73
C ASN A 130 -6.21 4.58 -4.87
N VAL A 131 -6.81 4.70 -6.06
CA VAL A 131 -6.63 3.72 -7.16
C VAL A 131 -5.96 4.34 -8.37
N PHE A 132 -6.29 5.60 -8.71
CA PHE A 132 -5.93 6.20 -10.00
C PHE A 132 -4.47 6.03 -10.36
N LEU A 133 -3.52 6.32 -9.47
CA LEU A 133 -2.10 6.22 -9.78
C LEU A 133 -1.65 4.79 -10.14
N ASN A 134 -2.21 3.77 -9.48
CA ASN A 134 -1.89 2.35 -9.71
C ASN A 134 -2.83 1.67 -10.72
N GLU A 135 -3.84 2.37 -11.23
CA GLU A 135 -4.83 1.80 -12.14
C GLU A 135 -4.19 1.29 -13.44
N LYS A 136 -4.49 0.03 -13.78
CA LYS A 136 -4.14 -0.60 -15.05
C LYS A 136 -5.15 -0.17 -16.11
N THR A 137 -4.68 0.16 -17.32
CA THR A 137 -5.53 0.70 -18.40
C THR A 137 -6.63 -0.23 -18.88
N ASN A 138 -6.52 -1.54 -18.66
CA ASN A 138 -7.36 -2.57 -19.30
C ASN A 138 -8.27 -3.35 -18.33
N THR A 139 -8.57 -2.81 -17.13
CA THR A 139 -9.39 -3.52 -16.14
C THR A 139 -10.90 -3.44 -16.41
N GLY A 140 -11.35 -2.43 -17.18
CA GLY A 140 -12.78 -2.18 -17.40
C GLY A 140 -13.54 -1.71 -16.14
N ILE A 141 -12.83 -1.41 -15.06
CA ILE A 141 -13.43 -0.99 -13.79
C ILE A 141 -13.89 0.47 -13.92
N ASN A 142 -15.13 0.73 -13.51
CA ASN A 142 -15.68 2.08 -13.46
C ASN A 142 -15.73 2.60 -12.02
N GLY A 143 -14.73 3.37 -11.62
CA GLY A 143 -14.62 3.94 -10.27
C GLY A 143 -15.83 4.76 -9.79
N LYS A 144 -16.67 5.28 -10.71
CA LYS A 144 -17.88 6.04 -10.35
C LYS A 144 -19.03 5.15 -9.85
N LYS A 145 -18.97 3.84 -10.14
CA LYS A 145 -20.00 2.86 -9.79
C LYS A 145 -19.63 1.98 -8.61
N LEU A 146 -18.41 2.13 -8.07
CA LEU A 146 -17.94 1.26 -7.01
C LEU A 146 -18.49 1.66 -5.65
N SER A 147 -18.76 0.66 -4.80
CA SER A 147 -18.96 0.88 -3.37
C SER A 147 -17.64 1.25 -2.68
N THR A 148 -17.71 1.62 -1.40
CA THR A 148 -16.53 1.76 -0.53
C THR A 148 -15.69 0.49 -0.54
N THR A 149 -16.34 -0.68 -0.46
CA THR A 149 -15.67 -1.99 -0.52
C THR A 149 -14.99 -2.19 -1.87
N GLY A 150 -15.67 -1.84 -2.96
CA GLY A 150 -15.13 -1.90 -4.30
C GLY A 150 -13.88 -1.03 -4.47
N ILE A 151 -13.93 0.23 -4.02
CA ILE A 151 -12.79 1.16 -4.10
C ILE A 151 -11.59 0.64 -3.30
N LEU A 152 -11.80 0.17 -2.06
CA LEU A 152 -10.73 -0.37 -1.23
C LEU A 152 -10.14 -1.66 -1.81
N THR A 153 -10.99 -2.51 -2.40
CA THR A 153 -10.54 -3.73 -3.08
C THR A 153 -9.74 -3.38 -4.33
N ALA A 154 -10.18 -2.40 -5.12
CA ALA A 154 -9.47 -1.94 -6.30
C ALA A 154 -8.11 -1.33 -5.94
N ALA A 155 -8.03 -0.55 -4.85
CA ALA A 155 -6.77 -0.01 -4.36
C ALA A 155 -5.79 -1.12 -3.98
N TRP A 156 -6.24 -2.10 -3.21
CA TRP A 156 -5.44 -3.27 -2.84
C TRP A 156 -4.98 -4.07 -4.08
N ALA A 157 -5.92 -4.38 -4.98
CA ALA A 157 -5.67 -5.16 -6.18
C ALA A 157 -4.68 -4.46 -7.12
N ALA A 158 -4.82 -3.15 -7.31
CA ALA A 158 -3.93 -2.35 -8.12
C ALA A 158 -2.49 -2.36 -7.58
N SER A 159 -2.30 -2.13 -6.27
CA SER A 159 -0.96 -2.16 -5.66
C SER A 159 -0.32 -3.55 -5.71
N VAL A 160 -1.09 -4.61 -5.43
CA VAL A 160 -0.60 -6.00 -5.47
C VAL A 160 -0.22 -6.42 -6.89
N ALA A 161 -1.10 -6.16 -7.87
CA ALA A 161 -0.86 -6.52 -9.26
C ALA A 161 0.32 -5.74 -9.85
N GLN A 162 0.46 -4.44 -9.52
CA GLN A 162 1.60 -3.64 -9.95
C GLN A 162 2.91 -4.16 -9.36
N THR A 163 2.92 -4.52 -8.07
CA THR A 163 4.11 -5.09 -7.43
C THR A 163 4.49 -6.44 -8.04
N ALA A 164 3.51 -7.33 -8.28
CA ALA A 164 3.74 -8.62 -8.92
C ALA A 164 4.37 -8.44 -10.32
N GLU A 165 3.89 -7.46 -11.08
CA GLU A 165 4.42 -7.13 -12.39
C GLU A 165 5.84 -6.55 -12.35
N LEU A 166 6.13 -5.63 -11.42
CA LEU A 166 7.50 -5.13 -11.21
C LEU A 166 8.45 -6.28 -10.90
N ARG A 167 8.04 -7.22 -10.05
CA ARG A 167 8.87 -8.38 -9.75
C ARG A 167 9.06 -9.29 -10.96
N TYR A 168 7.99 -9.55 -11.73
CA TYR A 168 8.07 -10.35 -12.96
C TYR A 168 9.05 -9.74 -13.98
N ARG A 169 9.12 -8.41 -14.06
CA ARG A 169 10.08 -7.66 -14.90
C ARG A 169 11.52 -7.65 -14.36
N GLY A 170 11.79 -8.30 -13.22
CA GLY A 170 13.14 -8.43 -12.66
C GLY A 170 13.58 -7.26 -11.77
N TYR A 171 12.69 -6.34 -11.40
CA TYR A 171 13.04 -5.29 -10.45
C TYR A 171 13.31 -5.85 -9.04
N ASN A 172 14.20 -5.20 -8.29
CA ASN A 172 14.56 -5.60 -6.93
C ASN A 172 13.46 -5.21 -5.92
N VAL A 173 12.39 -6.02 -5.90
CA VAL A 173 11.22 -5.84 -5.05
C VAL A 173 11.15 -6.95 -4.00
N GLY A 174 11.34 -6.59 -2.74
CA GLY A 174 11.10 -7.47 -1.61
C GLY A 174 9.64 -7.44 -1.18
N SER A 175 8.85 -8.45 -1.58
CA SER A 175 7.48 -8.60 -1.08
C SER A 175 7.45 -9.36 0.25
N ILE A 176 6.59 -8.91 1.16
CA ILE A 176 6.40 -9.49 2.49
C ILE A 176 4.90 -9.66 2.73
N LEU A 177 4.45 -10.90 2.85
CA LEU A 177 3.09 -11.19 3.31
C LEU A 177 3.03 -11.00 4.83
N TYR A 178 2.14 -10.12 5.29
CA TYR A 178 1.97 -9.78 6.69
C TYR A 178 1.70 -10.99 7.56
N GLU A 179 0.83 -11.92 7.12
CA GLU A 179 0.58 -13.17 7.85
C GLU A 179 1.86 -13.97 8.11
N ASP A 180 2.71 -14.14 7.10
CA ASP A 180 3.94 -14.91 7.24
C ASP A 180 4.97 -14.17 8.11
N PHE A 181 5.01 -12.84 7.99
CA PHE A 181 5.82 -11.97 8.84
C PHE A 181 5.40 -12.08 10.31
N MET A 182 4.10 -12.12 10.60
CA MET A 182 3.58 -12.22 11.95
C MET A 182 3.68 -13.62 12.56
N ASN A 183 3.71 -14.68 11.74
CA ASN A 183 3.91 -16.04 12.23
C ASN A 183 5.32 -16.26 12.78
N ASN A 184 6.34 -15.64 12.20
CA ASN A 184 7.74 -15.78 12.62
C ASN A 184 8.49 -14.43 12.59
N PRO A 185 8.08 -13.43 13.41
CA PRO A 185 8.52 -12.04 13.27
C PRO A 185 10.02 -11.87 13.38
N ARG A 186 10.69 -12.62 14.26
CA ARG A 186 12.14 -12.57 14.44
C ARG A 186 12.90 -13.10 13.21
N ARG A 187 12.44 -14.22 12.63
CA ARG A 187 13.05 -14.80 11.40
C ARG A 187 12.84 -13.84 10.24
N SER A 188 11.61 -13.37 10.04
CA SER A 188 11.27 -12.47 8.94
C SER A 188 12.00 -11.14 9.03
N LEU A 189 12.16 -10.60 10.25
CA LEU A 189 13.01 -9.44 10.50
C LEU A 189 14.47 -9.70 10.16
N SER A 190 15.03 -10.84 10.56
CA SER A 190 16.42 -11.18 10.25
C SER A 190 16.68 -11.20 8.74
N VAL A 191 15.79 -11.84 7.97
CA VAL A 191 15.87 -11.87 6.50
C VAL A 191 15.74 -10.46 5.91
N LEU A 192 14.82 -9.66 6.45
CA LEU A 192 14.61 -8.28 6.01
C LEU A 192 15.86 -7.42 6.23
N LEU A 193 16.47 -7.49 7.42
CA LEU A 193 17.70 -6.75 7.71
C LEU A 193 18.83 -7.19 6.80
N GLN A 194 18.97 -8.49 6.53
CA GLN A 194 19.97 -9.02 5.60
C GLN A 194 19.80 -8.45 4.19
N VAL A 195 18.57 -8.40 3.65
CA VAL A 195 18.33 -7.85 2.31
C VAL A 195 18.52 -6.35 2.22
N LEU A 196 18.34 -5.64 3.33
CA LEU A 196 18.60 -4.21 3.42
C LEU A 196 20.06 -3.87 3.76
N ASP A 197 20.94 -4.87 3.83
CA ASP A 197 22.35 -4.72 4.27
C ASP A 197 22.46 -4.03 5.65
N ILE A 198 21.50 -4.30 6.54
CA ILE A 198 21.49 -3.79 7.91
C ILE A 198 22.11 -4.83 8.85
N ARG A 199 22.99 -4.36 9.74
CA ARG A 199 23.67 -5.20 10.73
C ARG A 199 22.68 -5.96 11.62
N SER A 200 22.92 -7.26 11.79
CA SER A 200 22.07 -8.17 12.58
C SER A 200 22.01 -7.81 14.07
N GLU A 201 22.98 -7.05 14.58
CA GLU A 201 22.99 -6.51 15.95
C GLU A 201 21.75 -5.65 16.26
N HIS A 202 21.14 -5.03 15.24
CA HIS A 202 19.93 -4.23 15.39
C HIS A 202 18.64 -5.06 15.44
N LEU A 203 18.71 -6.39 15.24
CA LEU A 203 17.54 -7.27 15.21
C LEU A 203 16.74 -7.21 16.52
N ALA A 204 17.42 -7.21 17.67
CA ALA A 204 16.73 -7.20 18.98
C ALA A 204 15.92 -5.92 19.18
N GLY A 205 16.51 -4.76 18.87
CA GLY A 205 15.82 -3.47 18.97
C GLY A 205 14.65 -3.34 18.00
N ALA A 206 14.82 -3.81 16.75
CA ALA A 206 13.75 -3.83 15.76
C ALA A 206 12.60 -4.78 16.15
N ALA A 207 12.91 -5.96 16.69
CA ALA A 207 11.93 -6.94 17.13
C ALA A 207 11.11 -6.45 18.33
N GLU A 208 11.75 -5.79 19.30
CA GLU A 208 11.04 -5.21 20.44
C GLU A 208 10.11 -4.07 19.99
N ALA A 209 10.56 -3.23 19.05
CA ALA A 209 9.73 -2.20 18.46
C ALA A 209 8.49 -2.78 17.77
N LEU A 210 8.66 -3.88 17.02
CA LEU A 210 7.57 -4.57 16.36
C LEU A 210 6.55 -5.12 17.37
N LYS A 211 7.01 -5.68 18.49
CA LYS A 211 6.16 -6.19 19.57
C LYS A 211 5.31 -5.07 20.18
N VAL A 212 5.91 -3.91 20.44
CA VAL A 212 5.18 -2.73 20.95
C VAL A 212 4.15 -2.23 19.93
N ASP A 213 4.53 -2.12 18.66
CA ASP A 213 3.64 -1.66 17.58
C ASP A 213 2.45 -2.64 17.39
N PHE A 214 2.70 -3.94 17.49
CA PHE A 214 1.66 -4.98 17.40
C PHE A 214 0.63 -4.85 18.52
N ASN A 215 1.07 -4.68 19.76
CA ASN A 215 0.18 -4.60 20.92
C ASN A 215 -0.72 -3.35 20.92
N LYS A 216 -0.29 -2.25 20.28
CA LYS A 216 -1.13 -1.05 20.10
C LYS A 216 -2.30 -1.29 19.14
N GLY A 217 -2.15 -2.20 18.17
CA GLY A 217 -3.21 -2.54 17.22
C GLY A 217 -4.36 -3.35 17.83
N VAL A 218 -4.09 -4.14 18.87
CA VAL A 218 -5.06 -5.05 19.50
C VAL A 218 -6.15 -4.27 20.26
N SER A 219 -5.85 -3.06 20.75
CA SER A 219 -6.83 -2.21 21.44
C SER A 219 -8.00 -1.73 20.57
N HIS A 220 -7.90 -1.89 19.24
CA HIS A 220 -8.95 -1.50 18.29
C HIS A 220 -10.00 -2.61 18.02
N GLU A 221 -9.83 -3.83 18.56
CA GLU A 221 -10.74 -4.96 18.27
C GLU A 221 -12.03 -4.96 19.11
N LEU A 222 -12.17 -4.08 20.12
CA LEU A 222 -13.25 -4.17 21.10
C LEU A 222 -14.54 -3.38 20.76
N PHE A 223 -14.55 -2.52 19.74
CA PHE A 223 -15.68 -1.58 19.54
C PHE A 223 -16.52 -1.78 18.27
N MET A 224 -16.14 -2.68 17.37
CA MET A 224 -17.01 -3.05 16.25
C MET A 224 -16.98 -4.55 16.05
N ASP A 225 -18.17 -5.16 16.07
CA ASP A 225 -18.39 -6.53 15.68
C ASP A 225 -17.95 -6.68 14.20
N ALA A 226 -16.67 -7.01 13.98
CA ALA A 226 -16.06 -7.26 12.68
C ALA A 226 -16.73 -8.42 11.92
N ARG A 227 -17.80 -8.98 12.50
CA ARG A 227 -18.74 -9.96 11.97
C ARG A 227 -19.96 -9.38 11.26
N ARG A 228 -20.06 -8.07 10.98
CA ARG A 228 -20.84 -7.66 9.80
C ARG A 228 -20.12 -8.20 8.58
N ALA A 229 -20.42 -9.45 8.26
CA ALA A 229 -19.99 -10.11 7.05
C ALA A 229 -20.25 -9.11 5.91
N MET A 230 -19.21 -8.89 5.10
CA MET A 230 -19.34 -8.15 3.86
C MET A 230 -20.59 -8.68 3.12
N SER A 231 -21.49 -7.78 2.73
CA SER A 231 -22.71 -8.20 2.03
C SER A 231 -22.36 -9.04 0.80
N THR A 232 -23.27 -9.94 0.40
CA THR A 232 -23.05 -10.79 -0.77
C THR A 232 -22.74 -9.95 -2.02
N GLU A 233 -23.40 -8.82 -2.18
CA GLU A 233 -23.18 -7.85 -3.26
C GLU A 233 -21.76 -7.27 -3.23
N ASN A 234 -21.32 -6.77 -2.07
CA ASN A 234 -19.98 -6.22 -1.90
C ASN A 234 -18.89 -7.28 -2.11
N ARG A 235 -19.15 -8.53 -1.72
CA ARG A 235 -18.22 -9.65 -1.96
C ARG A 235 -18.13 -9.99 -3.44
N LEU A 236 -19.25 -10.07 -4.15
CA LEU A 236 -19.28 -10.30 -5.59
C LEU A 236 -18.58 -9.17 -6.34
N GLU A 237 -18.80 -7.92 -5.95
CA GLU A 237 -18.09 -6.75 -6.49
C GLU A 237 -16.58 -6.89 -6.27
N ALA A 238 -16.14 -7.20 -5.05
CA ALA A 238 -14.74 -7.40 -4.72
C ALA A 238 -14.09 -8.53 -5.54
N ASP A 239 -14.77 -9.68 -5.69
CA ASP A 239 -14.29 -10.80 -6.50
C ASP A 239 -14.17 -10.43 -7.98
N ASN A 240 -15.11 -9.66 -8.52
CA ASN A 240 -15.05 -9.17 -9.90
C ASN A 240 -13.87 -8.22 -10.13
N ILE A 241 -13.60 -7.33 -9.17
CA ILE A 241 -12.44 -6.44 -9.21
C ILE A 241 -11.14 -7.24 -9.17
N LEU A 242 -11.02 -8.18 -8.23
CA LEU A 242 -9.82 -9.02 -8.10
C LEU A 242 -9.57 -9.82 -9.39
N LYS A 243 -10.62 -10.38 -9.98
CA LYS A 243 -10.57 -11.07 -11.27
C LYS A 243 -10.08 -10.13 -12.39
N ALA A 244 -10.55 -8.88 -12.44
CA ALA A 244 -10.12 -7.90 -13.44
C ALA A 244 -8.62 -7.55 -13.34
N TYR A 245 -8.01 -7.74 -12.16
CA TYR A 245 -6.57 -7.60 -11.94
C TYR A 245 -5.79 -8.92 -12.07
N GLY A 246 -6.46 -10.04 -12.38
CA GLY A 246 -5.82 -11.36 -12.48
C GLY A 246 -5.44 -11.96 -11.12
N LEU A 247 -6.18 -11.62 -10.06
CA LEU A 247 -5.93 -12.06 -8.69
C LEU A 247 -6.98 -13.09 -8.22
N SER A 248 -6.63 -13.84 -7.17
CA SER A 248 -7.52 -14.79 -6.50
C SER A 248 -8.72 -14.09 -5.84
N LYS A 249 -9.77 -14.85 -5.50
CA LYS A 249 -10.98 -14.29 -4.89
C LYS A 249 -10.69 -13.66 -3.52
N LEU A 250 -11.62 -12.84 -3.04
CA LEU A 250 -11.50 -12.16 -1.76
C LEU A 250 -11.32 -13.18 -0.63
N GLY A 251 -10.23 -13.02 0.11
CA GLY A 251 -9.87 -13.92 1.22
C GLY A 251 -9.04 -15.13 0.81
N GLU A 252 -8.96 -15.49 -0.47
CA GLU A 252 -8.03 -16.52 -0.93
C GLU A 252 -6.58 -16.04 -0.78
N ARG A 253 -5.68 -16.98 -0.47
CA ARG A 253 -4.26 -16.65 -0.31
C ARG A 253 -3.65 -16.37 -1.68
N TYR A 254 -3.24 -15.13 -1.90
CA TYR A 254 -2.44 -14.73 -3.05
C TYR A 254 -1.01 -14.43 -2.59
N GLU A 255 -0.02 -15.03 -3.24
CA GLU A 255 1.37 -14.83 -2.88
C GLU A 255 2.19 -14.25 -4.03
N ILE A 256 2.68 -13.02 -3.85
CA ILE A 256 3.76 -12.50 -4.67
C ILE A 256 5.02 -13.21 -4.17
N SER A 257 5.67 -14.01 -5.03
CA SER A 257 6.99 -14.61 -4.72
C SER A 257 7.84 -13.59 -3.96
N GLY A 258 8.36 -13.92 -2.78
CA GLY A 258 8.81 -12.90 -1.83
C GLY A 258 10.03 -13.28 -1.02
N LEU A 259 10.45 -12.34 -0.16
CA LEU A 259 11.66 -12.42 0.68
C LEU A 259 11.72 -13.70 1.53
N LEU A 260 10.57 -14.24 1.92
CA LEU A 260 10.45 -15.36 2.85
C LEU A 260 10.46 -16.74 2.18
N LYS A 261 10.50 -16.82 0.85
CA LYS A 261 10.72 -18.07 0.11
C LYS A 261 12.19 -18.37 -0.18
N LEU A 262 13.11 -17.61 0.40
CA LEU A 262 14.54 -17.92 0.35
C LEU A 262 14.89 -18.89 1.49
N ALA A 263 15.18 -20.12 1.07
CA ALA A 263 15.54 -21.34 1.84
C ALA A 263 14.38 -22.06 2.54
#